data_AF-X1QJE7-F1
#
_entry.id   AF-X1QJE7-F1
#
_cell.length_a   1.000
_cell.length_b   1.000
_cell.length_c   1.000
_cell.angle_alpha   90.00
_cell.angle_beta   90.00
_cell.angle_gamma   90.00
#
_symmetry.space_group_name_H-M   'P 1'
#
loop_
_entity.id
_entity.type
_entity.pdbx_description
1 polymer ?
#
loop_
_entity_poly.entity_id
_entity_poly.type
_entity_poly.pdbx_seq_one_letter_code
_entity_poly.pdbx_strand_id
1 'polypeptide(L)'
;MQTFVFNLNIASRWGGQTPFTNITLDLTVPEDLAGQHVTIGGKLGEKTYEEYTKEMEMINRALIEVMMEGDMNGRPFTFPIPTYSLTKDFEWDNGVSSALFEMTAKYGLPYFQNFINSDLKPSDVRSMCCHLMLDLAELRRNVTGGLFGSGDECNVVFACEPGHHSSPELVI
;
A
#
# COMPACT_ATOMS: atom_id res chain seq x y z
N MET A 1 -1.24 -11.44 8.96
CA MET A 1 -0.29 -10.30 8.96
C MET A 1 1.10 -10.68 9.48
N GLN A 2 1.21 -11.27 10.67
CA GLN A 2 2.50 -11.66 11.26
C GLN A 2 3.40 -12.47 10.30
N THR A 3 2.89 -13.57 9.74
CA THR A 3 3.64 -14.39 8.76
C THR A 3 4.17 -13.59 7.57
N PHE A 4 3.42 -12.61 7.08
CA PHE A 4 3.83 -11.74 5.97
C PHE A 4 5.05 -10.89 6.35
N VAL A 5 5.00 -10.18 7.48
CA VAL A 5 6.12 -9.35 7.97
C VAL A 5 7.35 -10.21 8.25
N PHE A 6 7.20 -11.35 8.93
CA PHE A 6 8.32 -12.23 9.24
C PHE A 6 8.99 -12.78 7.97
N ASN A 7 8.21 -13.25 7.00
CA ASN A 7 8.76 -13.79 5.76
C ASN A 7 9.55 -12.75 4.95
N LEU A 8 9.15 -11.48 5.01
CA LEU A 8 9.88 -10.38 4.35
C LEU A 8 11.22 -10.05 5.02
N ASN A 9 11.40 -10.43 6.29
CA ASN A 9 12.65 -10.23 7.03
C ASN A 9 13.53 -11.50 7.10
N ILE A 10 13.15 -12.59 6.42
CA ILE A 10 13.99 -13.77 6.28
C ILE A 10 14.85 -13.62 5.01
N ALA A 11 16.16 -13.73 5.18
CA ALA A 11 17.12 -13.69 4.08
C ALA A 11 17.08 -14.99 3.26
N SER A 12 16.15 -15.06 2.30
CA SER A 12 15.97 -16.24 1.45
C SER A 12 16.57 -16.09 0.04
N ARG A 13 17.10 -14.91 -0.33
CA ARG A 13 17.70 -14.67 -1.66
C ARG A 13 19.17 -15.05 -1.70
N TRP A 14 19.64 -15.42 -2.90
CA TRP A 14 21.06 -15.63 -3.18
C TRP A 14 21.84 -14.34 -2.89
N GLY A 15 22.68 -14.36 -1.85
CA GLY A 15 23.34 -13.17 -1.32
C GLY A 15 23.00 -12.85 0.14
N GLY A 16 22.08 -13.59 0.78
CA GLY A 16 21.85 -13.51 2.22
C GLY A 16 21.23 -12.19 2.69
N GLN A 17 20.63 -11.42 1.79
CA GLN A 17 19.90 -10.19 2.11
C GLN A 17 18.40 -10.39 1.94
N THR A 18 17.64 -9.68 2.77
CA THR A 18 16.18 -9.58 2.68
C THR A 18 15.80 -8.76 1.44
N PRO A 19 14.68 -9.07 0.77
CA PRO A 19 14.21 -8.25 -0.33
C PRO A 19 13.85 -6.84 0.16
N PHE A 20 14.31 -5.82 -0.56
CA PHE A 20 13.84 -4.46 -0.33
C PHE A 20 12.36 -4.37 -0.72
N THR A 21 11.49 -4.13 0.26
CA THR A 21 10.04 -4.05 0.04
C THR A 21 9.47 -2.78 0.66
N ASN A 22 8.60 -2.11 -0.09
CA ASN A 22 7.81 -0.98 0.37
C ASN A 22 6.34 -1.31 0.12
N ILE A 23 5.48 -0.92 1.05
CA ILE A 23 4.03 -1.01 0.89
C ILE A 23 3.42 0.36 1.11
N THR A 24 2.55 0.75 0.20
CA THR A 24 1.71 1.94 0.38
C THR A 24 0.35 1.50 0.86
N LEU A 25 -0.15 2.17 1.89
CA LEU A 25 -1.44 1.93 2.51
C LEU A 25 -2.17 3.25 2.67
N ASP A 26 -3.44 3.25 2.30
CA ASP A 26 -4.34 4.36 2.54
C ASP A 26 -5.22 4.04 3.75
N LEU A 27 -5.50 5.06 4.58
CA LEU A 27 -6.42 4.93 5.71
C LEU A 27 -7.87 5.10 5.29
N THR A 28 -8.11 5.81 4.20
CA THR A 28 -9.42 6.04 3.60
C THR A 28 -9.44 5.47 2.19
N VAL A 29 -10.64 5.15 1.70
CA VAL A 29 -10.81 4.64 0.34
C VAL A 29 -10.52 5.77 -0.65
N PRO A 30 -9.58 5.59 -1.60
CA PRO A 30 -9.30 6.60 -2.62
C PRO A 30 -10.52 6.94 -3.47
N GLU A 31 -10.71 8.22 -3.81
CA GLU A 31 -11.85 8.72 -4.60
C GLU A 31 -12.01 7.99 -5.96
N ASP A 32 -10.89 7.63 -6.59
CA ASP A 32 -10.86 6.96 -7.89
C ASP A 32 -11.35 5.50 -7.82
N LEU A 33 -11.24 4.85 -6.66
CA LEU A 33 -11.68 3.48 -6.43
C LEU A 33 -13.04 3.37 -5.74
N ALA A 34 -13.45 4.38 -4.96
CA ALA A 34 -14.63 4.32 -4.10
C ALA A 34 -15.89 3.75 -4.78
N GLY A 35 -16.23 4.25 -5.98
CA GLY A 35 -17.41 3.80 -6.74
C GLY A 35 -17.21 2.58 -7.65
N GLN A 36 -16.00 2.03 -7.73
CA GLN A 36 -15.73 0.84 -8.53
C GLN A 36 -16.18 -0.41 -7.80
N HIS A 37 -16.75 -1.37 -8.54
CA HIS A 37 -17.10 -2.67 -7.96
C HIS A 37 -15.84 -3.48 -7.69
N VAL A 38 -15.78 -4.12 -6.52
CA VAL A 38 -14.62 -4.96 -6.17
C VAL A 38 -14.52 -6.14 -7.12
N THR A 39 -13.31 -6.53 -7.48
CA THR A 39 -13.07 -7.73 -8.29
C THR A 39 -12.51 -8.82 -7.39
N ILE A 40 -13.24 -9.93 -7.26
CA ILE A 40 -12.85 -11.07 -6.42
C ILE A 40 -12.74 -12.29 -7.32
N GLY A 41 -11.55 -12.92 -7.37
CA GLY A 41 -11.29 -14.06 -8.25
C GLY A 41 -11.62 -13.77 -9.73
N GLY A 42 -11.26 -12.59 -10.23
CA GLY A 42 -11.52 -12.18 -11.61
C GLY A 42 -12.99 -11.86 -11.95
N LYS A 43 -13.90 -11.88 -10.96
CA LYS A 43 -15.32 -11.52 -11.15
C LYS A 43 -15.65 -10.22 -10.43
N LEU A 44 -16.39 -9.36 -11.11
CA LEU A 44 -17.00 -8.18 -10.51
C LEU A 44 -17.99 -8.63 -9.43
N GLY A 45 -17.74 -8.20 -8.21
CA GLY A 45 -18.63 -8.37 -7.07
C GLY A 45 -19.80 -7.39 -7.12
N GLU A 46 -20.70 -7.53 -6.16
CA GLU A 46 -21.89 -6.67 -6.02
C GLU A 46 -21.61 -5.38 -5.25
N LYS A 47 -20.54 -5.37 -4.44
CA LYS A 47 -20.18 -4.26 -3.56
C LYS A 47 -19.11 -3.36 -4.17
N THR A 48 -19.12 -2.10 -3.78
CA THR A 48 -18.11 -1.11 -4.17
C THR A 48 -16.97 -1.02 -3.15
N TYR A 49 -15.81 -0.47 -3.53
CA TYR A 49 -14.66 -0.37 -2.60
C TYR A 49 -14.95 0.49 -1.37
N GLU A 50 -15.82 1.50 -1.47
CA GLU A 50 -16.25 2.32 -0.32
C GLU A 50 -16.89 1.49 0.82
N GLU A 51 -17.53 0.36 0.49
CA GLU A 51 -18.17 -0.51 1.47
C GLU A 51 -17.19 -1.33 2.31
N TYR A 52 -15.90 -1.37 1.93
CA TYR A 52 -14.85 -2.17 2.58
C TYR A 52 -13.94 -1.38 3.54
N THR A 53 -14.43 -0.23 4.03
CA THR A 53 -13.68 0.63 4.94
C THR A 53 -13.24 -0.11 6.22
N LYS A 54 -14.07 -1.04 6.73
CA LYS A 54 -13.77 -1.82 7.95
C LYS A 54 -12.63 -2.81 7.73
N GLU A 55 -12.59 -3.45 6.57
CA GLU A 55 -11.55 -4.39 6.17
C GLU A 55 -10.22 -3.66 5.97
N MET A 56 -10.25 -2.47 5.36
CA MET A 56 -9.06 -1.60 5.27
C MET A 56 -8.53 -1.21 6.66
N GLU A 57 -9.42 -0.82 7.57
CA GLU A 57 -9.06 -0.51 8.95
C GLU A 57 -8.42 -1.72 9.65
N MET A 58 -9.01 -2.91 9.49
CA MET A 58 -8.50 -4.15 10.07
C MET A 58 -7.09 -4.49 9.58
N ILE A 59 -6.82 -4.35 8.27
CA ILE A 59 -5.51 -4.62 7.69
C ILE A 59 -4.46 -3.63 8.22
N ASN A 60 -4.80 -2.33 8.24
CA ASN A 60 -3.92 -1.29 8.76
C ASN A 60 -3.59 -1.52 10.24
N ARG A 61 -4.60 -1.77 11.06
CA ARG A 61 -4.45 -2.06 12.49
C ARG A 61 -3.57 -3.28 12.72
N ALA A 62 -3.82 -4.38 11.99
CA ALA A 62 -3.04 -5.60 12.12
C ALA A 62 -1.57 -5.41 11.72
N LEU A 63 -1.28 -4.57 10.73
CA LEU A 63 0.10 -4.26 10.35
C LEU A 63 0.80 -3.43 11.44
N ILE A 64 0.15 -2.35 11.90
CA ILE A 64 0.70 -1.46 12.92
C ILE A 64 0.97 -2.23 14.21
N GLU A 65 0.06 -3.10 14.64
CA GLU A 65 0.23 -3.93 15.84
C GLU A 65 1.46 -4.85 15.73
N VAL A 66 1.61 -5.56 14.61
CA VAL A 66 2.77 -6.45 14.39
C VAL A 66 4.08 -5.66 14.35
N MET A 67 4.08 -4.50 13.69
CA MET A 67 5.27 -3.65 13.63
C MET A 67 5.60 -2.97 14.96
N MET A 68 4.59 -2.68 15.78
CA MET A 68 4.73 -2.11 17.12
C MET A 68 5.33 -3.12 18.11
N GLU A 69 4.89 -4.38 18.03
CA GLU A 69 5.38 -5.49 18.85
C GLU A 69 6.87 -5.75 18.56
N GLY A 70 7.24 -5.80 17.27
CA GLY A 70 8.61 -6.04 16.83
C GLY A 70 9.00 -7.52 16.85
N ASP A 71 10.31 -7.79 16.74
CA ASP A 71 10.85 -9.15 16.82
C ASP A 71 10.80 -9.72 18.24
N MET A 72 11.30 -10.94 18.43
CA MET A 72 11.35 -11.61 19.75
C MET A 72 12.05 -10.78 20.84
N ASN A 73 12.93 -9.83 20.47
CA ASN A 73 13.64 -8.94 21.37
C ASN A 73 13.03 -7.52 21.41
N GLY A 74 11.86 -7.31 20.80
CA GLY A 74 11.20 -6.01 20.67
C GLY A 74 11.91 -5.04 19.72
N ARG A 75 12.74 -5.53 18.80
CA ARG A 75 13.38 -4.69 17.77
C ARG A 75 12.43 -4.44 16.62
N PRO A 76 12.45 -3.24 15.99
CA PRO A 76 11.61 -2.97 14.85
C PRO A 76 12.00 -3.85 13.65
N PHE A 77 11.01 -4.22 12.85
CA PHE A 77 11.26 -4.85 11.55
C PHE A 77 11.74 -3.81 10.54
N THR A 78 12.69 -4.19 9.70
CA THR A 78 13.20 -3.33 8.62
C THR A 78 12.25 -3.32 7.42
N PHE A 79 11.58 -4.45 7.15
CA PHE A 79 10.71 -4.63 6.00
C PHE A 79 9.32 -5.19 6.38
N PRO A 80 8.28 -4.93 5.58
CA PRO A 80 8.25 -3.92 4.52
C PRO A 80 8.31 -2.52 5.12
N ILE A 81 8.83 -1.55 4.38
CA ILE A 81 8.76 -0.14 4.76
C ILE A 81 7.33 0.34 4.47
N PRO A 82 6.52 0.69 5.49
CA PRO A 82 5.18 1.18 5.25
C PRO A 82 5.24 2.65 4.84
N THR A 83 4.33 3.02 3.96
CA THR A 83 4.17 4.37 3.45
C THR A 83 2.69 4.75 3.52
N TYR A 84 2.38 5.87 4.16
CA TYR A 84 1.01 6.37 4.31
C TYR A 84 0.82 7.71 3.62
N SER A 85 -0.28 7.85 2.89
CA SER A 85 -0.67 9.10 2.23
C SER A 85 -1.35 10.04 3.24
N LEU A 86 -0.80 11.23 3.44
CA LEU A 86 -1.43 12.31 4.20
C LEU A 86 -2.15 13.25 3.25
N THR A 87 -3.47 13.19 3.27
CA THR A 87 -4.37 14.03 2.46
C THR A 87 -5.01 15.13 3.30
N LYS A 88 -5.73 16.06 2.65
CA LYS A 88 -6.42 17.17 3.35
C LYS A 88 -7.59 16.68 4.21
N ASP A 89 -8.18 15.57 3.81
CA ASP A 89 -9.28 14.85 4.46
C ASP A 89 -8.81 13.76 5.42
N PHE A 90 -7.49 13.67 5.70
CA PHE A 90 -6.93 12.67 6.59
C PHE A 90 -7.59 12.71 7.98
N GLU A 91 -8.11 11.58 8.42
CA GLU A 91 -8.72 11.43 9.75
C GLU A 91 -7.63 11.35 10.83
N TRP A 92 -7.31 12.48 11.46
CA TRP A 92 -6.31 12.56 12.53
C TRP A 92 -6.75 11.87 13.81
N ASP A 93 -8.05 11.88 14.10
CA ASP A 93 -8.64 11.38 15.34
C ASP A 93 -9.40 10.06 15.09
N ASN A 94 -8.63 9.01 14.82
CA ASN A 94 -9.10 7.64 14.66
C ASN A 94 -8.17 6.70 15.46
N GLY A 95 -8.67 5.55 15.90
CA GLY A 95 -7.90 4.53 16.61
C GLY A 95 -6.70 4.03 15.79
N VAL A 96 -6.85 3.91 14.46
CA VAL A 96 -5.73 3.52 13.58
C VAL A 96 -4.70 4.65 13.46
N SER A 97 -5.12 5.90 13.25
CA SER A 97 -4.23 7.05 13.18
C SER A 97 -3.46 7.25 14.49
N SER A 98 -4.11 7.06 15.63
CA SER A 98 -3.46 7.11 16.95
C SER A 98 -2.36 6.05 17.07
N ALA A 99 -2.65 4.79 16.71
CA ALA A 99 -1.68 3.71 16.73
C ALA A 99 -0.53 3.95 15.73
N LEU A 100 -0.83 4.53 14.56
CA LEU A 100 0.15 4.90 13.53
C LEU A 100 1.16 5.93 14.05
N PHE A 101 0.68 6.98 14.73
CA PHE A 101 1.54 8.00 15.33
C PHE A 101 2.29 7.48 16.55
N GLU A 102 1.71 6.57 17.33
CA GLU A 102 2.43 5.88 18.41
C GLU A 102 3.62 5.08 17.85
N MET A 103 3.41 4.34 16.75
CA MET A 103 4.47 3.57 16.08
C MET A 103 5.57 4.51 15.55
N THR A 104 5.15 5.65 15.01
CA THR A 104 6.06 6.71 14.55
C THR A 104 6.90 7.26 15.69
N ALA A 105 6.29 7.54 16.84
CA ALA A 105 7.00 8.04 18.02
C ALA A 105 7.99 7.00 18.59
N LYS A 106 7.65 5.71 18.53
CA LYS A 106 8.48 4.63 19.08
C LYS A 106 9.66 4.25 18.18
N TYR A 107 9.44 4.13 16.87
CA TYR A 107 10.42 3.55 15.94
C TYR A 107 10.81 4.45 14.77
N GLY A 108 10.20 5.62 14.60
CA GLY A 108 10.46 6.50 13.45
C GLY A 108 9.93 5.95 12.12
N LEU A 109 9.00 4.99 12.18
CA LEU A 109 8.29 4.41 11.05
C LEU A 109 6.80 4.70 11.22
N PRO A 110 6.04 5.00 10.15
CA PRO A 110 6.35 4.79 8.74
C PRO A 110 6.78 6.06 7.99
N TYR A 111 6.98 5.95 6.67
CA TYR A 111 7.09 7.12 5.81
C TYR A 111 5.72 7.73 5.52
N PHE A 112 5.70 9.06 5.39
CA PHE A 112 4.49 9.82 5.06
C PHE A 112 4.64 10.53 3.74
N GLN A 113 3.65 10.37 2.87
CA GLN A 113 3.55 11.10 1.61
C GLN A 113 2.67 12.32 1.84
N ASN A 114 3.24 13.50 1.70
CA ASN A 114 2.52 14.74 2.00
C ASN A 114 1.78 15.27 0.77
N PHE A 115 0.46 15.09 0.73
CA PHE A 115 -0.45 15.67 -0.25
C PHE A 115 -1.23 16.89 0.28
N ILE A 116 -1.02 17.28 1.54
CA ILE A 116 -1.71 18.43 2.14
C ILE A 116 -1.25 19.74 1.47
N ASN A 117 0.05 19.84 1.20
CA ASN A 117 0.69 21.03 0.62
C ASN A 117 1.02 20.90 -0.87
N SER A 118 0.53 19.87 -1.56
CA SER A 118 0.72 19.69 -3.00
C SER A 118 -0.60 19.88 -3.76
N ASP A 119 -0.49 20.25 -5.04
CA ASP A 119 -1.61 20.28 -5.97
C ASP A 119 -1.93 18.90 -6.55
N LEU A 120 -1.18 17.87 -6.14
CA LEU A 120 -1.29 16.49 -6.63
C LEU A 120 -2.28 15.71 -5.77
N LYS A 121 -3.11 14.87 -6.40
CA LYS A 121 -3.94 13.91 -5.67
C LYS A 121 -3.18 12.60 -5.45
N PRO A 122 -3.51 11.80 -4.42
CA PRO A 122 -2.98 10.45 -4.26
C PRO A 122 -3.16 9.56 -5.49
N SER A 123 -4.25 9.77 -6.25
CA SER A 123 -4.53 9.06 -7.51
C SER A 123 -3.57 9.40 -8.65
N ASP A 124 -2.87 10.53 -8.57
CA ASP A 124 -2.01 11.03 -9.65
C ASP A 124 -0.58 10.48 -9.54
N VAL A 125 -0.22 9.91 -8.40
CA VAL A 125 1.14 9.47 -8.11
C VAL A 125 1.15 8.09 -7.49
N ARG A 126 1.89 7.16 -8.09
CA ARG A 126 2.23 5.87 -7.46
C ARG A 126 3.67 5.88 -7.02
N SER A 127 3.86 5.57 -5.74
CA SER A 127 5.15 5.68 -5.07
C SER A 127 5.93 4.40 -5.24
N MET A 128 7.00 4.49 -6.02
CA MET A 128 7.88 3.38 -6.33
C MET A 128 9.10 3.45 -5.42
N CYS A 129 8.96 2.96 -4.19
CA CYS A 129 10.06 2.87 -3.21
C CYS A 129 10.67 4.25 -2.84
N CYS A 130 11.94 4.26 -2.38
CA CYS A 130 12.56 5.31 -1.55
C CYS A 130 12.44 6.78 -2.01
N HIS A 131 12.24 7.06 -3.29
CA HIS A 131 12.19 8.43 -3.81
C HIS A 131 11.59 8.57 -5.22
N LEU A 132 11.17 7.49 -5.86
CA LEU A 132 10.63 7.55 -7.22
C LEU A 132 9.12 7.69 -7.16
N MET A 133 8.62 8.75 -7.77
CA MET A 133 7.20 9.02 -7.93
C MET A 133 6.87 8.89 -9.41
N LEU A 134 5.98 7.97 -9.75
CA LEU A 134 5.45 7.84 -11.10
C LEU A 134 4.27 8.79 -11.24
N ASP A 135 4.39 9.82 -12.07
CA ASP A 135 3.28 10.71 -12.42
C ASP A 135 2.38 10.01 -13.44
N LEU A 136 1.19 9.60 -13.00
CA LEU A 136 0.21 8.92 -13.83
C LEU A 136 -0.46 9.86 -14.84
N ALA A 137 -0.48 11.17 -14.59
CA ALA A 137 -1.02 12.14 -15.55
C ALA A 137 -0.11 12.31 -16.77
N GLU A 138 1.22 12.26 -16.56
CA GLU A 138 2.20 12.23 -17.65
C GLU A 138 2.13 10.90 -18.41
N LEU A 139 1.99 9.78 -17.69
CA LEU A 139 1.88 8.46 -18.28
C LEU A 139 0.65 8.34 -19.20
N ARG A 140 -0.54 8.77 -18.71
CA ARG A 140 -1.78 8.82 -19.49
C ARG A 140 -1.69 9.71 -20.73
N ARG A 141 -0.92 10.80 -20.69
CA ARG A 141 -0.67 11.67 -21.86
C ARG A 141 0.22 11.01 -22.90
N ASN A 142 1.17 10.19 -22.48
CA ASN A 142 2.19 9.58 -23.34
C ASN A 142 1.78 8.19 -23.89
N VAL A 143 0.61 7.64 -23.51
CA VAL A 143 0.04 6.43 -24.14
C VAL A 143 -0.59 6.73 -25.51
N THR A 144 0.20 7.27 -26.43
CA THR A 144 -0.05 7.13 -27.87
C THR A 144 0.71 5.92 -28.39
N GLY A 145 0.03 4.76 -28.43
CA GLY A 145 0.24 3.70 -29.42
C GLY A 145 1.67 3.18 -29.63
N GLY A 146 2.37 2.73 -28.59
CA GLY A 146 3.63 1.99 -28.69
C GLY A 146 3.46 0.49 -28.44
N LEU A 147 4.17 -0.35 -29.21
CA LEU A 147 4.16 -1.83 -29.21
C LEU A 147 4.56 -2.50 -27.87
N PHE A 148 4.94 -1.70 -26.87
CA PHE A 148 5.20 -2.10 -25.49
C PHE A 148 4.43 -1.13 -24.58
N GLY A 149 3.16 -1.43 -24.33
CA GLY A 149 2.32 -0.61 -23.44
C GLY A 149 2.93 -0.57 -22.04
N SER A 150 3.31 0.62 -21.58
CA SER A 150 3.66 0.85 -20.18
C SER A 150 2.36 0.79 -19.36
N GLY A 151 2.11 -0.35 -18.71
CA GLY A 151 0.95 -0.54 -17.84
C GLY A 151 1.17 0.04 -16.45
N ASP A 152 0.14 0.66 -15.89
CA ASP A 152 0.09 1.22 -14.53
C ASP A 152 -0.05 0.12 -13.44
N GLU A 153 0.75 -0.95 -13.49
CA GLU A 153 0.58 -2.12 -12.61
C GLU A 153 1.29 -1.98 -11.24
N CYS A 154 1.23 -0.79 -10.63
CA CYS A 154 1.77 -0.54 -9.29
C CYS A 154 0.63 -0.49 -8.28
N ASN A 155 0.26 -1.64 -7.72
CA ASN A 155 -0.85 -1.79 -6.79
C ASN A 155 -0.48 -1.31 -5.38
N VAL A 156 -1.31 -0.42 -4.81
CA VAL A 156 -1.52 -0.28 -3.35
C VAL A 156 -1.88 -1.67 -2.83
N VAL A 157 -1.41 -2.09 -1.64
CA VAL A 157 -1.52 -3.50 -1.19
C VAL A 157 -2.96 -4.02 -1.23
N PHE A 158 -3.28 -4.60 -2.38
CA PHE A 158 -4.14 -5.73 -2.65
C PHE A 158 -3.16 -6.71 -3.29
N ALA A 159 -2.87 -7.82 -2.62
CA ALA A 159 -1.91 -8.80 -3.13
C ALA A 159 -2.39 -9.31 -4.51
N CYS A 160 -1.63 -8.99 -5.56
CA CYS A 160 -1.83 -9.51 -6.90
C CYS A 160 -0.55 -10.25 -7.29
N GLU A 161 -0.63 -11.57 -7.49
CA GLU A 161 0.48 -12.36 -8.01
C GLU A 161 0.73 -12.07 -9.50
N PRO A 162 1.97 -12.16 -10.00
CA PRO A 162 2.26 -12.01 -11.42
C PRO A 162 1.90 -13.30 -12.18
N GLY A 163 0.67 -13.37 -12.68
CA GLY A 163 0.18 -14.42 -13.56
C GLY A 163 0.15 -13.98 -15.02
N HIS A 164 0.71 -14.81 -15.90
CA HIS A 164 0.60 -14.68 -17.35
C HIS A 164 -0.87 -14.49 -17.80
N HIS A 165 -1.13 -13.48 -18.64
CA HIS A 165 -2.32 -13.34 -19.49
C HIS A 165 -3.62 -13.99 -18.97
N SER A 166 -4.18 -13.46 -17.89
CA SER A 166 -5.62 -13.41 -17.64
C SER A 166 -5.85 -12.78 -16.27
N SER A 167 -6.72 -11.76 -16.25
CA SER A 167 -7.51 -11.24 -15.11
C SER A 167 -6.92 -11.34 -13.69
N PRO A 168 -6.72 -10.22 -12.97
CA PRO A 168 -6.22 -10.26 -11.60
C PRO A 168 -7.19 -11.02 -10.67
N GLU A 169 -6.70 -12.10 -10.06
CA GLU A 169 -7.39 -12.87 -9.03
C GLU A 169 -6.99 -12.39 -7.64
N LEU A 170 -7.98 -12.16 -6.78
CA LEU A 170 -7.80 -11.85 -5.36
C LEU A 170 -7.69 -13.17 -4.57
N VAL A 171 -6.57 -13.38 -3.88
CA VAL A 171 -6.36 -14.51 -2.97
C VAL A 171 -6.57 -14.01 -1.53
N ILE A 172 -7.53 -14.62 -0.82
CA ILE A 172 -7.78 -14.46 0.62
C ILE A 172 -6.98 -15.53 1.36
#